data_AF-A0AAU4DPQ1-F1
#
_entry.id   AF-A0AAU4DPQ1-F1
#
_cell.length_a   1.000
_cell.length_b   1.000
_cell.length_c   1.000
_cell.angle_alpha   90.00
_cell.angle_beta   90.00
_cell.angle_gamma   90.00
#
_symmetry.space_group_name_H-M   'P 1'
#
loop_
_entity.id
_entity.type
_entity.pdbx_description
1 polymer ?
#
loop_
_entity_poly.entity_id
_entity_poly.type
_entity_poly.pdbx_seq_one_letter_code
_entity_poly.pdbx_strand_id
1 'polypeptide(L)'
;MAQLELPPDIADRLAPLLARRAERLAEEVAVEARRLAPGAKTWHTREDGQARPSHRDADGQTRPAPVPFNVGGALLAGPRDPSGPIEETAGCRCTVTEDPEAVAASITAGKAAIRGSRAEVQVVCDFPGAADAEFAQGEGTHFMSRAAAQVATRHR
;
A
#
# COMPACT_ATOMS: atom_id res chain seq x y z
N MET A 1 5.57 -44.61 24.60
CA MET A 1 5.65 -43.25 24.04
C MET A 1 6.99 -43.14 23.35
N ALA A 2 7.02 -42.74 22.07
CA ALA A 2 8.26 -42.52 21.34
C ALA A 2 8.42 -41.00 21.15
N GLN A 3 9.52 -40.45 21.64
CA GLN A 3 9.92 -39.06 21.45
C GLN A 3 11.11 -39.07 20.49
N LEU A 4 10.98 -38.37 19.37
CA LEU A 4 12.03 -38.21 18.36
C LEU A 4 12.45 -36.74 18.36
N GLU A 5 13.74 -36.50 18.63
CA GLU A 5 14.34 -35.18 18.49
C GLU A 5 15.26 -35.20 17.28
N LEU A 6 15.10 -34.21 16.41
CA LEU A 6 15.98 -34.05 15.25
C LEU A 6 17.30 -33.44 15.74
N PRO A 7 18.45 -33.98 15.34
CA PRO A 7 19.73 -33.36 15.65
C PRO A 7 19.82 -31.96 14.99
N PRO A 8 20.51 -31.01 15.63
CA PRO A 8 20.55 -29.61 15.21
C PRO A 8 21.13 -29.42 13.80
N ASP A 9 21.98 -30.33 13.31
CA ASP A 9 22.53 -30.29 11.96
C ASP A 9 21.46 -30.47 10.87
N ILE A 10 20.38 -31.21 11.16
CA ILE A 10 19.23 -31.37 10.25
C ILE A 10 18.40 -30.09 10.26
N ALA A 11 18.17 -29.48 11.42
CA ALA A 11 17.45 -28.21 11.51
C ALA A 11 18.15 -27.11 10.68
N ASP A 12 19.48 -27.04 10.77
CA ASP A 12 20.30 -26.10 9.98
C ASP A 12 20.22 -26.37 8.47
N ARG A 13 20.19 -27.65 8.06
CA ARG A 13 20.02 -28.03 6.64
C ARG A 13 18.62 -27.72 6.09
N LEU A 14 17.60 -27.80 6.95
CA LEU A 14 16.21 -27.50 6.57
C LEU A 14 15.91 -26.00 6.58
N ALA A 15 16.64 -25.19 7.36
CA ALA A 15 16.41 -23.75 7.47
C ALA A 15 16.42 -23.02 6.11
N PRO A 16 17.36 -23.28 5.18
CA PRO A 16 17.31 -22.71 3.83
C PRO A 16 16.09 -23.14 3.00
N LEU A 17 15.59 -24.36 3.19
CA LEU A 17 14.38 -24.83 2.49
C LEU A 17 13.14 -24.11 3.02
N LEU A 18 13.06 -23.94 4.34
CA LEU A 18 12.00 -23.18 4.99
C LEU A 18 12.04 -21.71 4.57
N ALA A 19 13.23 -21.09 4.54
CA ALA A 19 13.43 -19.73 4.07
C ALA A 19 12.92 -19.55 2.64
N ARG A 20 13.34 -20.40 1.69
CA ARG A 20 12.90 -20.34 0.28
C ARG A 20 11.40 -20.53 0.14
N ARG A 21 10.80 -21.43 0.94
CA ARG A 21 9.35 -21.62 0.94
C ARG A 21 8.62 -20.38 1.43
N ALA A 22 9.11 -19.75 2.50
CA ALA A 22 8.55 -18.52 3.04
C ALA A 22 8.69 -17.35 2.05
N GLU A 23 9.84 -17.21 1.39
CA GLU A 23 10.07 -16.19 0.35
C GLU A 23 9.11 -16.36 -0.84
N ARG A 24 8.87 -17.59 -1.29
CA ARG A 24 7.88 -17.86 -2.35
C ARG A 24 6.47 -17.45 -1.92
N LEU A 25 6.08 -17.77 -0.69
CA LEU A 25 4.77 -17.35 -0.16
C LEU A 25 4.67 -15.83 -0.05
N ALA A 26 5.75 -15.15 0.35
CA ALA A 26 5.79 -13.70 0.40
C ALA A 26 5.67 -13.07 -0.99
N GLU A 27 6.30 -13.65 -2.02
CA GLU A 27 6.12 -13.20 -3.40
C GLU A 27 4.69 -13.43 -3.89
N GLU A 28 4.07 -14.57 -3.57
CA GLU A 28 2.66 -14.81 -3.87
C GLU A 28 1.75 -13.76 -3.20
N VAL A 29 2.04 -13.39 -1.93
CA VAL A 29 1.32 -12.31 -1.23
C VAL A 29 1.56 -10.97 -1.92
N ALA A 30 2.79 -10.65 -2.32
CA ALA A 30 3.11 -9.42 -3.01
C ALA A 30 2.38 -9.31 -4.36
N VAL A 31 2.32 -10.40 -5.13
CA VAL A 31 1.58 -10.45 -6.40
C VAL A 31 0.08 -10.21 -6.18
N GLU A 32 -0.54 -10.85 -5.19
CA GLU A 32 -1.95 -10.61 -4.89
C GLU A 32 -2.19 -9.21 -4.33
N ALA A 33 -1.29 -8.69 -3.51
CA ALA A 33 -1.37 -7.33 -2.98
C ALA A 33 -1.29 -6.29 -4.12
N ARG A 34 -0.39 -6.48 -5.09
CA ARG A 34 -0.30 -5.64 -6.29
C ARG A 34 -1.58 -5.64 -7.11
N ARG A 35 -2.25 -6.80 -7.23
CA ARG A 35 -3.54 -6.93 -7.93
C ARG A 35 -4.68 -6.20 -7.21
N LEU A 36 -4.65 -6.20 -5.88
CA LEU A 36 -5.67 -5.56 -5.05
C LEU A 36 -5.38 -4.09 -4.75
N ALA A 37 -4.15 -3.63 -5.01
CA ALA A 37 -3.71 -2.29 -4.72
C ALA A 37 -4.54 -1.26 -5.50
N PRO A 38 -4.97 -0.16 -4.86
CA PRO A 38 -5.61 0.92 -5.58
C PRO A 38 -4.60 1.65 -6.49
N GLY A 39 -5.08 2.36 -7.50
CA GLY A 39 -4.25 3.34 -8.19
C GLY A 39 -3.85 4.50 -7.27
N ALA A 40 -3.04 5.42 -7.78
CA ALA A 40 -2.75 6.71 -7.18
C ALA A 40 -3.31 7.85 -8.03
N LYS A 41 -3.43 9.00 -7.39
CA LYS A 41 -3.83 10.25 -8.02
C LYS A 41 -2.91 11.37 -7.56
N THR A 42 -2.57 12.27 -8.49
CA THR A 42 -1.70 13.42 -8.24
C THR A 42 -2.43 14.70 -8.57
N TRP A 43 -2.38 15.66 -7.64
CA TRP A 43 -2.95 16.98 -7.82
C TRP A 43 -2.01 17.88 -8.64
N HIS A 44 -2.55 18.53 -9.66
CA HIS A 44 -1.83 19.47 -10.50
C HIS A 44 -2.53 20.82 -10.52
N THR A 45 -1.82 21.84 -10.09
CA THR A 45 -2.29 23.21 -10.09
C THR A 45 -1.95 23.88 -11.41
N ARG A 46 -2.91 24.66 -11.94
CA ARG A 46 -2.69 25.40 -13.17
C ARG A 46 -1.66 26.51 -12.94
N GLU A 47 -0.60 26.52 -13.75
CA GLU A 47 0.49 27.50 -13.70
C GLU A 47 0.12 28.85 -14.35
N ASP A 48 -1.10 29.36 -14.10
CA ASP A 48 -1.54 30.67 -14.61
C ASP A 48 -1.39 31.81 -13.58
N GLY A 49 -0.72 31.53 -12.46
CA GLY A 49 -0.45 32.49 -11.36
C GLY A 49 -1.67 32.85 -10.51
N GLN A 50 -2.86 32.31 -10.81
CA GLN A 50 -4.11 32.68 -10.15
C GLN A 50 -4.64 31.58 -9.21
N ALA A 51 -3.88 30.50 -9.03
CA ALA A 51 -4.21 29.48 -8.05
C ALA A 51 -4.12 30.05 -6.62
N ARG A 52 -5.08 29.66 -5.76
CA ARG A 52 -5.06 30.01 -4.32
C ARG A 52 -3.78 29.44 -3.66
N PRO A 53 -3.25 30.05 -2.59
CA PRO A 53 -2.08 29.52 -1.88
C PRO A 53 -2.23 28.05 -1.49
N SER A 54 -3.37 27.67 -0.91
CA SER A 54 -3.70 26.29 -0.54
C SER A 54 -3.60 25.29 -1.70
N HIS A 55 -3.98 25.69 -2.91
CA HIS A 55 -3.90 24.84 -4.10
C HIS A 55 -2.47 24.71 -4.62
N ARG A 56 -1.66 25.77 -4.51
CA ARG A 56 -0.23 25.69 -4.85
C ARG A 56 0.51 24.81 -3.86
N ASP A 57 0.14 24.85 -2.57
CA ASP A 57 0.72 23.97 -1.56
C ASP A 57 0.31 22.50 -1.76
N ALA A 58 -0.87 22.26 -2.32
CA ALA A 58 -1.34 20.93 -2.71
C ALA A 58 -0.76 20.43 -4.06
N ASP A 59 -0.04 21.28 -4.80
CA ASP A 59 0.54 20.91 -6.08
C ASP A 59 1.56 19.77 -5.94
N GLY A 60 1.49 18.78 -6.84
CA GLY A 60 2.30 17.58 -6.79
C GLY A 60 1.91 16.60 -5.67
N GLN A 61 0.91 16.90 -4.85
CA GLN A 61 0.45 15.99 -3.81
C GLN A 61 -0.07 14.70 -4.46
N THR A 62 0.60 13.59 -4.17
CA THR A 62 0.24 12.25 -4.66
C THR A 62 -0.32 11.42 -3.51
N ARG A 63 -1.48 10.79 -3.72
CA ARG A 63 -2.18 9.96 -2.74
C ARG A 63 -2.77 8.72 -3.43
N PRO A 64 -3.01 7.61 -2.71
CA PRO A 64 -3.81 6.51 -3.25
C PRO A 64 -5.19 7.04 -3.67
N ALA A 65 -5.77 6.48 -4.73
CA ALA A 65 -7.04 6.91 -5.31
C ALA A 65 -8.19 7.08 -4.30
N PRO A 66 -8.43 6.15 -3.33
CA PRO A 66 -9.51 6.30 -2.36
C PRO A 66 -9.21 7.34 -1.27
N VAL A 67 -7.95 7.77 -1.12
CA VAL A 67 -7.55 8.72 -0.08
C VAL A 67 -7.79 10.16 -0.58
N PRO A 68 -8.47 11.03 0.18
CA PRO A 68 -8.67 12.41 -0.21
C PRO A 68 -7.35 13.21 -0.16
N PHE A 69 -7.29 14.28 -0.97
CA PHE A 69 -6.23 15.28 -0.91
C PHE A 69 -6.45 16.20 0.30
N ASN A 70 -5.36 16.73 0.86
CA ASN A 70 -5.41 17.79 1.85
C ASN A 70 -5.10 19.12 1.16
N VAL A 71 -6.11 19.99 1.07
CA VAL A 71 -6.04 21.32 0.44
C VAL A 71 -6.58 22.35 1.43
N GLY A 72 -5.71 23.23 1.92
CA GLY A 72 -6.12 24.28 2.87
C GLY A 72 -6.70 23.77 4.19
N GLY A 73 -6.42 22.51 4.58
CA GLY A 73 -7.02 21.86 5.75
C GLY A 73 -8.35 21.13 5.46
N ALA A 74 -8.89 21.24 4.25
CA ALA A 74 -10.03 20.46 3.79
C ALA A 74 -9.58 19.13 3.14
N LEU A 75 -10.39 18.09 3.31
CA LEU A 75 -10.23 16.82 2.62
C LEU A 75 -11.09 16.81 1.36
N LEU A 76 -10.45 16.79 0.18
CA LEU A 76 -11.13 16.82 -1.11
C LEU A 76 -10.86 15.54 -1.90
N ALA A 77 -11.91 14.97 -2.52
CA ALA A 77 -11.73 13.85 -3.44
C ALA A 77 -10.94 14.26 -4.70
N GLY A 78 -11.08 15.52 -5.12
CA GLY A 78 -10.37 16.11 -6.25
C GLY A 78 -10.76 17.58 -6.50
N PRO A 79 -10.27 18.19 -7.58
CA PRO A 79 -10.63 19.55 -7.97
C PRO A 79 -12.13 19.71 -8.17
N ARG A 80 -12.69 20.82 -7.67
CA ARG A 80 -14.13 21.14 -7.73
C ARG A 80 -15.03 20.09 -7.05
N ASP A 81 -14.52 19.40 -6.04
CA ASP A 81 -15.32 18.47 -5.24
C ASP A 81 -16.58 19.18 -4.68
N PRO A 82 -17.80 18.75 -5.04
CA PRO A 82 -19.03 19.37 -4.55
C PRO A 82 -19.25 19.21 -3.04
N SER A 83 -18.58 18.25 -2.40
CA SER A 83 -18.66 18.01 -0.96
C SER A 83 -17.68 18.86 -0.14
N GLY A 84 -16.72 19.50 -0.81
CA GLY A 84 -15.72 20.35 -0.17
C GLY A 84 -16.20 21.79 0.07
N PRO A 85 -15.50 22.55 0.94
CA PRO A 85 -15.86 23.93 1.21
C PRO A 85 -15.71 24.79 -0.05
N ILE A 86 -16.65 25.73 -0.23
CA ILE A 86 -16.72 26.57 -1.43
C ILE A 86 -15.46 27.41 -1.65
N GLU A 87 -14.72 27.69 -0.57
CA GLU A 87 -13.45 28.40 -0.60
C GLU A 87 -12.31 27.59 -1.24
N GLU A 88 -12.37 26.27 -1.28
CA GLU A 88 -11.36 25.42 -1.95
C GLU A 88 -11.88 24.85 -3.27
N THR A 89 -13.18 24.93 -3.54
CA THR A 89 -13.79 24.25 -4.70
C THR A 89 -14.27 25.22 -5.77
N ALA A 90 -14.74 26.42 -5.40
CA ALA A 90 -15.30 27.38 -6.35
C ALA A 90 -14.24 27.96 -7.28
N GLY A 91 -14.51 27.85 -8.59
CA GLY A 91 -13.62 28.36 -9.64
C GLY A 91 -12.29 27.62 -9.73
N CYS A 92 -12.14 26.46 -9.07
CA CYS A 92 -10.91 25.68 -9.14
C CYS A 92 -10.59 25.29 -10.59
N ARG A 93 -9.33 25.43 -11.00
CA ARG A 93 -8.83 25.06 -12.35
C ARG A 93 -7.77 23.98 -12.30
N CYS A 94 -7.52 23.41 -11.12
CA CYS A 94 -6.59 22.30 -10.94
C CYS A 94 -7.11 21.06 -11.66
N THR A 95 -6.19 20.18 -12.02
CA THR A 95 -6.46 18.89 -12.66
C THR A 95 -5.86 17.78 -11.81
N VAL A 96 -6.31 16.55 -12.06
CA VAL A 96 -5.76 15.35 -11.43
C VAL A 96 -5.30 14.42 -12.52
N THR A 97 -4.13 13.82 -12.33
CA THR A 97 -3.68 12.67 -13.12
C THR A 97 -3.80 11.42 -12.27
N GLU A 98 -4.19 10.32 -12.90
CA GLU A 98 -4.31 9.02 -12.25
C GLU A 98 -3.21 8.10 -12.78
N ASP A 99 -2.63 7.32 -11.86
CA ASP A 99 -1.69 6.26 -12.18
C ASP A 99 -2.20 4.96 -11.54
N PRO A 100 -2.75 4.02 -12.32
CA PRO A 100 -3.32 2.80 -11.77
C PRO A 100 -2.27 1.86 -11.15
N GLU A 101 -0.98 2.01 -11.47
CA GLU A 101 0.09 1.09 -11.05
C GLU A 101 0.98 1.63 -9.93
N ALA A 102 0.94 2.94 -9.66
CA ALA A 102 1.84 3.60 -8.70
C ALA A 102 1.91 2.92 -7.32
N VAL A 103 0.78 2.57 -6.71
CA VAL A 103 0.78 1.89 -5.39
C VAL A 103 1.30 0.46 -5.53
N ALA A 104 0.86 -0.28 -6.56
CA ALA A 104 1.32 -1.64 -6.81
C ALA A 104 2.85 -1.71 -7.02
N ALA A 105 3.42 -0.75 -7.75
CA ALA A 105 4.85 -0.67 -8.02
C ALA A 105 5.70 -0.50 -6.74
N SER A 106 5.13 0.07 -5.67
CA SER A 106 5.82 0.24 -4.37
C SER A 106 5.83 -1.01 -3.49
N ILE A 107 5.14 -2.08 -3.89
CA ILE A 107 4.99 -3.30 -3.08
C ILE A 107 6.17 -4.24 -3.34
N THR A 108 6.87 -4.63 -2.27
CA THR A 108 8.04 -5.51 -2.32
C THR A 108 7.96 -6.64 -1.30
N ALA A 109 8.41 -7.83 -1.70
CA ALA A 109 8.62 -8.95 -0.79
C ALA A 109 10.06 -8.94 -0.25
N GLY A 110 10.20 -9.05 1.07
CA GLY A 110 11.49 -9.13 1.74
C GLY A 110 12.11 -10.52 1.68
N LYS A 111 13.31 -10.64 2.25
CA LYS A 111 13.98 -11.93 2.45
C LYS A 111 13.53 -12.59 3.75
N ALA A 112 13.60 -13.92 3.79
CA ALA A 112 13.29 -14.65 5.02
C ALA A 112 14.39 -14.46 6.06
N ALA A 113 13.99 -14.07 7.27
CA ALA A 113 14.80 -14.17 8.46
C ALA A 113 14.40 -15.44 9.23
N ILE A 114 15.36 -16.33 9.47
CA ILE A 114 15.15 -17.51 10.32
C ILE A 114 15.46 -17.13 11.77
N ARG A 115 14.49 -17.33 12.66
CA ARG A 115 14.61 -17.15 14.11
C ARG A 115 14.22 -18.45 14.79
N GLY A 116 15.22 -19.29 15.07
CA GLY A 116 15.01 -20.64 15.61
C GLY A 116 14.20 -21.49 14.62
N SER A 117 13.03 -21.97 15.04
CA SER A 117 12.12 -22.79 14.22
C SER A 117 11.16 -21.97 13.35
N ARG A 118 11.21 -20.64 13.38
CA ARG A 118 10.29 -19.76 12.64
C ARG A 118 11.02 -19.06 11.49
N ALA A 119 10.40 -19.11 10.31
CA ALA A 119 10.75 -18.21 9.20
C ALA A 119 9.79 -17.01 9.20
N GLU A 120 10.36 -15.81 9.21
CA GLU A 120 9.62 -14.55 9.12
C GLU A 120 10.00 -13.84 7.83
N VAL A 121 9.00 -13.41 7.06
CA VAL A 121 9.19 -12.59 5.85
C VAL A 121 8.21 -11.42 5.94
N GLN A 122 8.66 -10.24 5.52
CA GLN A 122 7.82 -9.06 5.44
C GLN A 122 7.47 -8.77 3.98
N VAL A 123 6.23 -8.34 3.75
CA VAL A 123 5.82 -7.72 2.49
C VAL A 123 5.49 -6.27 2.82
N VAL A 124 6.12 -5.33 2.12
CA VAL A 124 6.08 -3.90 2.45
C VAL A 124 5.51 -3.14 1.25
N CYS A 125 4.64 -2.17 1.54
CA CYS A 125 4.20 -1.16 0.58
C CYS A 125 4.79 0.19 1.01
N ASP A 126 5.74 0.71 0.24
CA ASP A 126 6.41 1.98 0.52
C ASP A 126 5.80 3.12 -0.32
N PHE A 127 4.48 3.31 -0.18
CA PHE A 127 3.75 4.38 -0.86
C PHE A 127 3.22 5.41 0.16
N PRO A 128 3.39 6.73 -0.08
CA PRO A 128 2.83 7.76 0.78
C PRO A 128 1.30 7.63 0.92
N GLY A 129 0.81 7.45 2.15
CA GLY A 129 -0.61 7.23 2.40
C GLY A 129 -1.11 5.80 2.16
N ALA A 130 -0.22 4.82 1.97
CA ALA A 130 -0.60 3.40 1.87
C ALA A 130 -1.36 2.92 3.11
N ALA A 131 -0.95 3.36 4.31
CA ALA A 131 -1.63 3.01 5.56
C ALA A 131 -3.06 3.56 5.60
N ASP A 132 -3.26 4.79 5.11
CA ASP A 132 -4.60 5.39 4.99
C ASP A 132 -5.45 4.57 4.00
N ALA A 133 -4.90 4.17 2.85
CA ALA A 133 -5.62 3.34 1.88
C ALA A 133 -5.91 1.92 2.37
N GLU A 134 -5.04 1.35 3.21
CA GLU A 134 -5.19 0.01 3.77
C GLU A 134 -6.24 -0.01 4.88
N PHE A 135 -6.29 1.02 5.74
CA PHE A 135 -7.03 0.99 7.01
C PHE A 135 -8.02 2.13 7.23
N ALA A 136 -8.25 3.04 6.28
CA ALA A 136 -9.16 4.18 6.47
C ALA A 136 -10.53 3.74 7.03
N GLN A 137 -10.75 4.05 8.32
CA GLN A 137 -12.00 4.03 9.10
C GLN A 137 -13.00 2.89 8.79
N GLY A 138 -12.50 1.67 8.51
CA GLY A 138 -13.35 0.47 8.27
C GLY A 138 -13.82 0.26 6.82
N GLU A 139 -13.51 1.18 5.90
CA GLU A 139 -13.76 1.08 4.46
C GLU A 139 -12.47 1.04 3.62
N GLY A 140 -11.32 0.86 4.28
CA GLY A 140 -10.03 0.69 3.62
C GLY A 140 -10.05 -0.45 2.60
N THR A 141 -9.20 -0.35 1.58
CA THR A 141 -9.12 -1.37 0.52
C THR A 141 -8.63 -2.72 1.04
N HIS A 142 -7.94 -2.71 2.19
CA HIS A 142 -7.37 -3.90 2.84
C HIS A 142 -6.55 -4.76 1.88
N PHE A 143 -5.85 -4.12 0.93
CA PHE A 143 -5.19 -4.79 -0.19
C PHE A 143 -4.07 -5.71 0.31
N MET A 144 -3.33 -5.30 1.35
CA MET A 144 -2.27 -6.12 1.95
C MET A 144 -2.85 -7.23 2.82
N SER A 145 -3.78 -6.92 3.73
CA SER A 145 -4.34 -7.90 4.65
C SER A 145 -5.19 -8.95 3.94
N ARG A 146 -5.93 -8.56 2.90
CA ARG A 146 -6.71 -9.50 2.06
C ARG A 146 -5.80 -10.38 1.22
N ALA A 147 -4.72 -9.84 0.65
CA ALA A 147 -3.75 -10.65 -0.08
C ALA A 147 -3.13 -11.73 0.81
N ALA A 148 -2.69 -11.35 2.02
CA ALA A 148 -2.16 -12.30 3.00
C ALA A 148 -3.19 -13.38 3.38
N ALA A 149 -4.44 -13.00 3.63
CA ALA A 149 -5.51 -13.94 3.96
C ALA A 149 -5.85 -14.90 2.81
N GLN A 150 -5.86 -14.42 1.57
CA GLN A 150 -6.10 -15.24 0.39
C GLN A 150 -5.01 -16.28 0.18
N VAL A 151 -3.73 -15.88 0.26
CA VAL A 151 -2.61 -16.82 0.14
C VAL A 151 -2.64 -17.82 1.30
N ALA A 152 -2.88 -17.39 2.54
CA ALA A 152 -2.99 -18.28 3.68
C ALA A 152 -4.11 -19.34 3.51
N THR A 153 -5.23 -18.97 2.87
CA THR A 153 -6.34 -19.90 2.59
C THR A 153 -5.98 -20.94 1.52
N ARG A 154 -5.15 -20.58 0.53
CA ARG A 154 -4.72 -21.51 -0.55
C ARG A 154 -3.73 -22.57 -0.07
N HIS A 155 -2.99 -22.30 1.01
CA HIS A 155 -1.94 -23.18 1.54
C HIS A 155 -2.30 -23.81 2.91
N ARG A 156 -3.56 -23.69 3.33
CA ARG A 156 -4.15 -24.47 4.43
C ARG A 156 -4.63 -25.83 3.93
#